data_AF-K5VZY3-F1
#
_entry.id   AF-K5VZY3-F1
#
_cell.length_a   1.000
_cell.length_b   1.000
_cell.length_c   1.000
_cell.angle_alpha   90.00
_cell.angle_beta   90.00
_cell.angle_gamma   90.00
#
_symmetry.space_group_name_H-M   'P 1'
#
loop_
_entity.id
_entity.type
_entity.pdbx_description
1 polymer ?
#
loop_
_entity_poly.entity_id
_entity_poly.type
_entity_poly.pdbx_seq_one_letter_code
_entity_poly.pdbx_strand_id
1 'polypeptide(L)'
;MYTFVPLSSLLLLGCLACCPRLFWKYEIHPPESHPPYFPPPLPYFLVSSALWSLAYLLRTPIFALVSSVFDGFSPVLVTLAFNVLHVLLYNVFRLSSLPILRIRDAMQHDIATWHDPAFYRVWWVALGWATIDVAVGIWQSYTQIALYRNVMVPEDRVPQVLAQGSEGGSMTNLLSADLEEAVPLSPRADTPKTTNSVPRTLDEAIRAAVDQDLEQLMNLKEREDVEEIYGLPVIKIPVFVSCLQRLDSILLSTGITLTLSASYLNSSLSLLVPKSNVTHLPSTNRPLLIAFPCIVLLNLFLNLIYTPLILPRIGVHTTAYISFLLGLGTFFTGLGLWGAL
;
A
#
# COMPACT_ATOMS: atom_id res chain seq x y z
N MET A 1 -3.75 17.97 -10.14
CA MET A 1 -2.70 17.72 -9.12
C MET A 1 -2.63 16.24 -8.73
N TYR A 2 -3.71 15.63 -8.23
CA TYR A 2 -3.67 14.23 -7.72
C TYR A 2 -3.47 13.14 -8.78
N THR A 3 -3.71 13.41 -10.06
CA THR A 3 -3.38 12.51 -11.18
C THR A 3 -1.88 12.29 -11.38
N PHE A 4 -1.03 13.12 -10.76
CA PHE A 4 0.42 12.98 -10.82
C PHE A 4 0.91 11.70 -10.14
N VAL A 5 0.28 11.28 -9.04
CA VAL A 5 0.66 10.10 -8.25
C VAL A 5 0.52 8.78 -9.03
N PRO A 6 -0.62 8.47 -9.68
CA PRO A 6 -0.71 7.27 -10.50
C PRO A 6 0.21 7.34 -11.73
N LEU A 7 0.37 8.53 -12.33
CA LEU A 7 1.24 8.71 -13.49
C LEU A 7 2.72 8.40 -13.16
N SER A 8 3.24 8.95 -12.06
CA SER A 8 4.62 8.71 -11.63
C SER A 8 4.85 7.25 -11.24
N SER A 9 3.86 6.61 -10.61
CA SER A 9 3.90 5.19 -10.26
C SER A 9 3.92 4.29 -11.50
N LEU A 10 3.06 4.59 -12.49
CA LEU A 10 3.02 3.89 -13.77
C LEU A 10 4.33 4.07 -14.55
N LEU A 11 4.91 5.28 -14.53
CA LEU A 11 6.18 5.55 -15.17
C LEU A 11 7.31 4.74 -14.53
N LEU A 12 7.38 4.66 -13.19
CA LEU A 12 8.39 3.85 -12.50
C LEU A 12 8.19 2.35 -12.78
N LEU A 13 6.96 1.84 -12.72
CA LEU A 13 6.66 0.44 -13.05
C LEU A 13 7.02 0.12 -14.50
N GLY A 14 6.70 1.02 -15.45
CA GLY A 14 7.09 0.89 -16.85
C GLY A 14 8.61 0.87 -17.03
N CYS A 15 9.32 1.75 -16.33
CA CYS A 15 10.79 1.77 -16.32
C CYS A 15 11.36 0.45 -15.79
N LEU A 16 10.90 -0.02 -14.62
CA LEU A 16 11.35 -1.29 -14.03
C LEU A 16 10.97 -2.51 -14.89
N ALA A 17 9.82 -2.49 -15.57
CA ALA A 17 9.44 -3.55 -16.52
C ALA A 17 10.36 -3.59 -17.75
N CYS A 18 10.92 -2.46 -18.15
CA CYS A 18 11.88 -2.37 -19.25
C CYS A 18 13.31 -2.73 -18.81
N CYS A 19 13.68 -2.55 -17.54
CA CYS A 19 15.05 -2.77 -17.04
C CYS A 19 15.65 -4.13 -17.41
N PRO A 20 14.95 -5.29 -17.23
CA PRO A 20 15.49 -6.59 -17.63
C PRO A 20 15.87 -6.67 -19.10
N ARG A 21 15.09 -6.04 -19.98
CA ARG A 21 15.34 -6.08 -21.43
C ARG A 21 16.48 -5.16 -21.85
N LEU A 22 16.66 -4.05 -21.14
CA LEU A 22 17.65 -3.03 -21.46
C LEU A 22 19.05 -3.38 -20.92
N PHE A 23 19.12 -3.81 -19.66
CA PHE A 23 20.39 -3.98 -18.95
C PHE A 23 20.86 -5.43 -18.87
N TRP A 24 19.94 -6.39 -18.77
CA TRP A 24 20.26 -7.80 -18.55
C TRP A 24 19.75 -8.68 -19.68
N LYS A 25 20.35 -8.50 -20.87
CA LYS A 25 20.01 -9.31 -22.05
C LYS A 25 20.30 -10.78 -21.76
N TYR A 26 19.26 -11.59 -21.86
CA TYR A 26 19.34 -13.04 -21.65
C TYR A 26 19.18 -13.76 -22.99
N GLU A 27 20.18 -14.55 -23.37
CA GLU A 27 20.31 -15.12 -24.73
C GLU A 27 19.75 -16.54 -24.90
N ILE A 28 19.40 -17.27 -23.82
CA ILE A 28 19.15 -18.72 -23.91
C ILE A 28 17.77 -19.08 -23.36
N HIS A 29 16.75 -19.32 -24.17
CA HIS A 29 15.43 -19.73 -23.63
C HIS A 29 15.46 -21.21 -23.19
N PRO A 30 15.40 -21.54 -21.87
CA PRO A 30 15.25 -22.92 -21.45
C PRO A 30 13.83 -23.40 -21.78
N PRO A 31 13.61 -24.72 -21.95
CA PRO A 31 12.28 -25.27 -22.19
C PRO A 31 11.30 -24.86 -21.08
N GLU A 32 10.14 -24.38 -21.50
CA GLU A 32 9.12 -23.82 -20.61
C GLU A 32 8.53 -24.92 -19.70
N SER A 33 8.48 -24.64 -18.40
CA SER A 33 7.90 -25.55 -17.40
C SER A 33 6.36 -25.43 -17.33
N HIS A 34 5.75 -24.65 -18.22
CA HIS A 34 4.33 -24.29 -18.18
C HIS A 34 3.67 -24.68 -19.51
N PRO A 35 2.37 -25.00 -19.51
CA PRO A 35 1.67 -25.32 -20.74
C PRO A 35 1.66 -24.10 -21.68
N PRO A 36 1.71 -24.32 -23.01
CA PRO A 36 1.90 -23.26 -24.02
C PRO A 36 0.77 -22.20 -24.05
N TYR A 37 -0.32 -22.41 -23.31
CA TYR A 37 -1.45 -21.51 -23.24
C TYR A 37 -1.18 -20.22 -22.44
N PHE A 38 -0.14 -20.19 -21.58
CA PHE A 38 0.23 -19.00 -20.80
C PHE A 38 1.68 -18.58 -21.05
N PRO A 39 1.93 -17.70 -22.04
CA PRO A 39 3.28 -17.26 -22.34
C PRO A 39 3.87 -16.42 -21.19
N PRO A 40 5.18 -16.52 -20.92
CA PRO A 40 5.87 -15.63 -19.99
C PRO A 40 5.75 -14.17 -20.49
N PRO A 41 5.56 -13.17 -19.60
CA PRO A 41 5.71 -13.20 -18.15
C PRO A 41 4.40 -13.29 -17.34
N LEU A 42 3.25 -13.44 -17.99
CA LEU A 42 1.92 -13.37 -17.37
C LEU A 42 1.72 -14.28 -16.14
N PRO A 43 2.10 -15.58 -16.15
CA PRO A 43 1.85 -16.46 -15.00
C PRO A 43 2.57 -16.00 -13.73
N TYR A 44 3.80 -15.48 -13.85
CA TYR A 44 4.59 -14.99 -12.72
C TYR A 44 3.95 -13.77 -12.05
N PHE A 45 3.46 -12.85 -12.88
CA PHE A 45 2.76 -11.65 -12.44
C PHE A 45 1.44 -12.00 -11.76
N LEU A 46 0.64 -12.88 -12.36
CA LEU A 46 -0.68 -13.27 -11.86
C LEU A 46 -0.60 -14.02 -10.53
N VAL A 47 0.30 -15.00 -10.40
CA VAL A 47 0.47 -15.76 -9.15
C VAL A 47 0.91 -14.84 -8.00
N SER A 48 1.87 -13.96 -8.27
CA SER A 48 2.33 -12.97 -7.28
C SER A 48 1.20 -12.03 -6.84
N SER A 49 0.43 -11.52 -7.79
CA SER A 49 -0.74 -10.66 -7.56
C SER A 49 -1.84 -11.37 -6.74
N ALA A 50 -2.10 -12.64 -7.04
CA ALA A 50 -3.08 -13.46 -6.34
C ALA A 50 -2.66 -13.73 -4.88
N LEU A 51 -1.38 -14.02 -4.64
CA LEU A 51 -0.86 -14.24 -3.29
C LEU A 51 -0.84 -12.95 -2.46
N TRP A 52 -0.51 -11.81 -3.08
CA TRP A 52 -0.67 -10.50 -2.43
C TRP A 52 -2.14 -10.28 -2.02
N SER A 53 -3.08 -10.55 -2.92
CA SER A 53 -4.51 -10.34 -2.68
C SER A 53 -5.03 -11.26 -1.58
N LEU A 54 -4.57 -12.51 -1.55
CA LEU A 54 -4.86 -13.44 -0.46
C LEU A 54 -4.32 -12.93 0.88
N ALA A 55 -3.08 -12.44 0.91
CA ALA A 55 -2.48 -11.87 2.11
C ALA A 55 -3.24 -10.63 2.60
N TYR A 56 -3.73 -9.79 1.67
CA TYR A 56 -4.55 -8.63 1.97
C TYR A 56 -5.90 -9.01 2.57
N LEU A 57 -6.62 -9.96 1.96
CA LEU A 57 -7.90 -10.44 2.44
C LEU A 57 -7.80 -11.12 3.81
N LEU A 58 -6.67 -11.75 4.11
CA LEU A 58 -6.45 -12.39 5.41
C LEU A 58 -6.21 -11.38 6.54
N ARG A 59 -5.99 -10.10 6.26
CA ARG A 59 -5.73 -9.09 7.29
C ARG A 59 -6.85 -9.00 8.33
N THR A 60 -8.10 -8.88 7.89
CA THR A 60 -9.28 -8.78 8.76
C THR A 60 -9.51 -10.03 9.62
N PRO A 61 -9.53 -11.27 9.05
CA PRO A 61 -9.71 -12.46 9.87
C PRO A 61 -8.53 -12.70 10.82
N ILE A 62 -7.29 -12.33 10.46
CA ILE A 62 -6.15 -12.39 11.38
C ILE A 62 -6.35 -11.43 12.55
N PHE A 63 -6.80 -10.21 12.30
CA PHE A 63 -7.09 -9.25 13.36
C PHE A 63 -8.19 -9.75 14.30
N ALA A 64 -9.27 -10.32 13.75
CA ALA A 64 -10.34 -10.92 14.55
C ALA A 64 -9.85 -12.09 15.40
N LEU A 65 -9.03 -12.97 14.82
CA LEU A 65 -8.45 -14.12 15.53
C LEU A 65 -7.53 -13.63 16.66
N VAL A 66 -6.60 -12.72 16.38
CA VAL A 66 -5.70 -12.18 17.41
C VAL A 66 -6.50 -11.47 18.49
N SER A 67 -7.47 -10.62 18.14
CA SER A 67 -8.31 -9.95 19.13
C SER A 67 -9.08 -10.94 20.01
N SER A 68 -9.59 -12.05 19.43
CA SER A 68 -10.30 -13.09 20.20
C SER A 68 -9.38 -13.89 21.13
N VAL A 69 -8.13 -14.15 20.72
CA VAL A 69 -7.16 -14.91 21.53
C VAL A 69 -6.63 -14.07 22.68
N PHE A 70 -6.54 -12.75 22.47
CA PHE A 70 -6.00 -11.79 23.44
C PHE A 70 -7.09 -10.94 24.11
N ASP A 71 -8.34 -11.42 24.14
CA ASP A 71 -9.48 -10.76 24.78
C ASP A 71 -9.23 -10.69 26.31
N GLY A 72 -8.68 -9.57 26.78
CA GLY A 72 -8.24 -9.37 28.17
C GLY A 72 -6.80 -8.85 28.34
N PHE A 73 -6.02 -8.76 27.26
CA PHE A 73 -4.70 -8.12 27.28
C PHE A 73 -4.76 -6.63 26.94
N SER A 74 -3.65 -5.92 27.14
CA SER A 74 -3.55 -4.51 26.77
C SER A 74 -3.70 -4.33 25.24
N PRO A 75 -4.35 -3.24 24.78
CA PRO A 75 -4.59 -3.00 23.35
C PRO A 75 -3.27 -2.87 22.54
N VAL A 76 -2.20 -2.45 23.21
CA VAL A 76 -0.85 -2.37 22.63
C VAL A 76 -0.31 -3.76 22.29
N LEU A 77 -0.51 -4.75 23.17
CA LEU A 77 -0.05 -6.11 22.94
C LEU A 77 -0.81 -6.76 21.78
N VAL A 78 -2.13 -6.56 21.73
CA VAL A 78 -2.98 -7.04 20.61
C VAL A 78 -2.48 -6.47 19.28
N THR A 79 -2.21 -5.17 19.24
CA THR A 79 -1.71 -4.49 18.03
C THR A 79 -0.33 -5.00 17.62
N LEU A 80 0.57 -5.22 18.57
CA LEU A 80 1.92 -5.74 18.29
C LEU A 80 1.86 -7.19 17.79
N ALA A 81 1.09 -8.05 18.46
CA ALA A 81 0.90 -9.44 18.06
C ALA A 81 0.30 -9.56 16.65
N PHE A 82 -0.71 -8.74 16.35
CA PHE A 82 -1.29 -8.64 15.02
C PHE A 82 -0.26 -8.25 13.96
N ASN A 83 0.53 -7.19 14.20
CA ASN A 83 1.54 -6.74 13.25
C ASN A 83 2.63 -7.79 13.00
N VAL A 84 3.12 -8.45 14.06
CA VAL A 84 4.13 -9.52 13.94
C VAL A 84 3.57 -10.67 13.10
N LEU A 85 2.37 -11.17 13.42
CA LEU A 85 1.75 -12.28 12.71
C LEU A 85 1.46 -11.92 11.24
N HIS A 86 0.94 -10.72 10.99
CA HIS A 86 0.63 -10.25 9.66
C HIS A 86 1.89 -10.10 8.79
N VAL A 87 2.95 -9.47 9.32
CA VAL A 87 4.22 -9.30 8.60
C VAL A 87 4.86 -10.65 8.29
N LEU A 88 4.84 -11.58 9.24
CA LEU A 88 5.37 -12.92 9.03
C LEU A 88 4.60 -13.62 7.90
N LEU A 89 3.27 -13.61 7.96
CA LEU A 89 2.45 -14.27 6.95
C LEU A 89 2.60 -13.62 5.58
N TYR A 90 2.66 -12.29 5.51
CA TYR A 90 2.86 -11.55 4.27
C TYR A 90 4.19 -11.92 3.59
N ASN A 91 5.27 -12.05 4.36
CA ASN A 91 6.57 -12.49 3.84
C ASN A 91 6.60 -13.98 3.51
N VAL A 92 5.84 -14.84 4.21
CA VAL A 92 5.69 -16.26 3.86
C VAL A 92 4.95 -16.43 2.54
N PHE A 93 3.86 -15.67 2.30
CA PHE A 93 3.18 -15.68 1.00
C PHE A 93 4.05 -15.16 -0.13
N ARG A 94 4.86 -14.14 0.15
CA ARG A 94 5.86 -13.66 -0.81
C ARG A 94 6.88 -14.75 -1.13
N LEU A 95 7.41 -15.44 -0.11
CA LEU A 95 8.35 -16.56 -0.28
C LEU A 95 7.71 -17.73 -1.03
N SER A 96 6.45 -18.06 -0.75
CA SER A 96 5.74 -19.21 -1.33
C SER A 96 5.47 -19.05 -2.82
N SER A 97 5.47 -17.82 -3.36
CA SER A 97 5.40 -17.58 -4.80
C SER A 97 6.52 -18.29 -5.57
N LEU A 98 7.72 -18.41 -4.99
CA LEU A 98 8.90 -19.00 -5.64
C LEU A 98 8.79 -20.52 -5.85
N PRO A 99 8.46 -21.35 -4.84
CA PRO A 99 8.25 -22.79 -5.03
C PRO A 99 7.01 -23.10 -5.85
N ILE A 100 5.92 -22.31 -5.74
CA ILE A 100 4.70 -22.50 -6.56
C ILE A 100 5.04 -22.36 -8.04
N LEU A 101 5.85 -21.36 -8.40
CA LEU A 101 6.28 -21.11 -9.78
C LEU A 101 7.48 -21.96 -10.23
N ARG A 102 7.98 -22.85 -9.36
CA ARG A 102 9.14 -23.72 -9.62
C ARG A 102 10.35 -22.97 -10.19
N ILE A 103 10.65 -21.80 -9.64
CA ILE A 103 11.69 -20.91 -10.19
C ILE A 103 13.07 -21.57 -10.16
N ARG A 104 13.36 -22.41 -9.16
CA ARG A 104 14.62 -23.15 -9.04
C ARG A 104 14.90 -24.06 -10.24
N ASP A 105 13.87 -24.63 -10.87
CA ASP A 105 14.07 -25.54 -12.01
C ASP A 105 14.67 -24.85 -13.24
N ALA A 106 14.52 -23.52 -13.32
CA ALA A 106 15.08 -22.72 -14.40
C ALA A 106 16.55 -22.34 -14.18
N MET A 107 17.04 -22.47 -12.95
CA MET A 107 18.38 -22.03 -12.58
C MET A 107 19.43 -22.97 -13.19
N GLN A 108 20.38 -22.40 -13.93
CA GLN A 108 21.42 -23.15 -14.63
C GLN A 108 22.73 -23.16 -13.84
N HIS A 109 22.99 -22.10 -13.09
CA HIS A 109 24.16 -21.98 -12.22
C HIS A 109 23.85 -22.45 -10.79
N ASP A 110 24.88 -22.82 -10.04
CA ASP A 110 24.71 -23.26 -8.64
C ASP A 110 24.35 -22.11 -7.70
N ILE A 111 24.77 -20.89 -8.06
CA ILE A 111 24.59 -19.64 -7.29
C ILE A 111 23.68 -18.71 -8.07
N ALA A 112 22.77 -18.02 -7.37
CA ALA A 112 21.81 -17.11 -7.99
C ALA A 112 22.53 -15.95 -8.68
N THR A 113 22.51 -15.94 -10.01
CA THR A 113 23.14 -14.89 -10.82
C THR A 113 22.13 -14.24 -11.77
N TRP A 114 22.38 -13.00 -12.17
CA TRP A 114 21.53 -12.30 -13.14
C TRP A 114 21.52 -12.95 -14.54
N HIS A 115 22.54 -13.76 -14.85
CA HIS A 115 22.61 -14.54 -16.08
C HIS A 115 21.60 -15.70 -16.10
N ASP A 116 21.05 -16.10 -14.94
CA ASP A 116 20.05 -17.14 -14.89
C ASP A 116 18.67 -16.63 -15.34
N PRO A 117 17.88 -17.45 -16.04
CA PRO A 117 16.49 -17.11 -16.37
C PRO A 117 15.63 -16.95 -15.11
N ALA A 118 16.08 -17.50 -13.98
CA ALA A 118 15.48 -17.33 -12.67
C ALA A 118 15.41 -15.85 -12.27
N PHE A 119 16.43 -15.05 -12.59
CA PHE A 119 16.44 -13.61 -12.28
C PHE A 119 15.29 -12.89 -12.98
N TYR A 120 15.11 -13.14 -14.29
CA TYR A 120 14.00 -12.57 -15.06
C TYR A 120 12.63 -12.98 -14.50
N ARG A 121 12.46 -14.26 -14.13
CA ARG A 121 11.19 -14.76 -13.54
C ARG A 121 10.89 -14.08 -12.20
N VAL A 122 11.87 -14.00 -11.32
CA VAL A 122 11.76 -13.32 -10.02
C VAL A 122 11.44 -11.85 -10.20
N TRP A 123 12.04 -11.18 -11.19
CA TRP A 123 11.77 -9.78 -11.48
C TRP A 123 10.27 -9.54 -11.77
N TRP A 124 9.65 -10.40 -12.57
CA TRP A 124 8.22 -10.32 -12.85
C TRP A 124 7.34 -10.68 -11.65
N VAL A 125 7.77 -11.61 -10.80
CA VAL A 125 7.10 -11.87 -9.51
C VAL A 125 7.13 -10.62 -8.63
N ALA A 126 8.29 -9.96 -8.53
CA ALA A 126 8.48 -8.74 -7.76
C ALA A 126 7.59 -7.60 -8.28
N LEU A 127 7.55 -7.42 -9.61
CA LEU A 127 6.67 -6.45 -10.25
C LEU A 127 5.19 -6.74 -10.05
N GLY A 128 4.77 -8.02 -10.10
CA GLY A 128 3.39 -8.41 -9.78
C GLY A 128 2.98 -8.01 -8.37
N TRP A 129 3.85 -8.29 -7.40
CA TRP A 129 3.61 -7.93 -6.01
C TRP A 129 3.54 -6.40 -5.83
N ALA A 130 4.53 -5.67 -6.37
CA ALA A 130 4.59 -4.21 -6.28
C ALA A 130 3.43 -3.51 -6.99
N THR A 131 2.97 -4.03 -8.14
CA THR A 131 1.90 -3.39 -8.92
C THR A 131 0.58 -3.41 -8.17
N ILE A 132 0.19 -4.55 -7.57
CA ILE A 132 -1.06 -4.62 -6.80
C ILE A 132 -0.95 -3.82 -5.50
N ASP A 133 0.20 -3.85 -4.83
CA ASP A 133 0.45 -3.06 -3.62
C ASP A 133 0.20 -1.57 -3.86
N VAL A 134 0.74 -1.06 -4.96
CA VAL A 134 0.58 0.33 -5.38
C VAL A 134 -0.83 0.63 -5.86
N ALA A 135 -1.45 -0.29 -6.61
CA ALA A 135 -2.82 -0.09 -7.11
C ALA A 135 -3.81 0.05 -5.94
N VAL A 136 -3.73 -0.84 -4.94
CA VAL A 136 -4.57 -0.74 -3.74
C VAL A 136 -4.20 0.48 -2.91
N GLY A 137 -2.92 0.79 -2.80
CA GLY A 137 -2.47 2.01 -2.12
C GLY A 137 -3.00 3.29 -2.75
N ILE A 138 -2.98 3.41 -4.08
CA ILE A 138 -3.55 4.53 -4.83
C ILE A 138 -5.06 4.59 -4.61
N TRP A 139 -5.75 3.45 -4.71
CA TRP A 139 -7.19 3.37 -4.46
C TRP A 139 -7.54 3.89 -3.05
N GLN A 140 -6.84 3.40 -2.03
CA GLN A 140 -7.01 3.83 -0.63
C GLN A 140 -6.73 5.33 -0.44
N SER A 141 -5.72 5.88 -1.13
CA SER A 141 -5.46 7.33 -1.09
C SER A 141 -6.60 8.13 -1.72
N TYR A 142 -7.18 7.67 -2.83
CA TYR A 142 -8.31 8.35 -3.45
C TYR A 142 -9.57 8.30 -2.59
N THR A 143 -9.84 7.17 -1.92
CA THR A 143 -10.98 7.08 -0.98
C THR A 143 -10.80 8.02 0.20
N GLN A 144 -9.58 8.15 0.74
CA GLN A 144 -9.27 9.11 1.81
C GLN A 144 -9.47 10.57 1.38
N ILE A 145 -9.11 10.91 0.14
CA ILE A 145 -9.32 12.27 -0.40
C ILE A 145 -10.80 12.53 -0.71
N ALA A 146 -11.53 11.52 -1.20
CA ALA A 146 -12.95 11.63 -1.52
C ALA A 146 -13.79 12.03 -0.30
N LEU A 147 -13.35 11.66 0.91
CA LEU A 147 -13.95 12.05 2.18
C LEU A 147 -13.99 13.58 2.40
N TYR A 148 -13.08 14.32 1.76
CA TYR A 148 -13.02 15.78 1.84
C TYR A 148 -13.82 16.48 0.74
N ARG A 149 -14.41 15.73 -0.21
CA ARG A 149 -15.14 16.30 -1.37
C ARG A 149 -16.31 17.20 -0.95
N ASN A 150 -16.97 16.87 0.16
CA ASN A 150 -18.13 17.61 0.67
C ASN A 150 -17.74 18.87 1.46
N VAL A 151 -16.48 19.00 1.85
CA VAL A 151 -15.96 20.14 2.64
C VAL A 151 -15.09 21.07 1.80
N MET A 152 -14.51 20.58 0.70
CA MET A 152 -13.80 21.44 -0.25
C MET A 152 -14.81 22.36 -0.96
N VAL A 153 -14.72 23.65 -0.67
CA VAL A 153 -15.38 24.68 -1.46
C VAL A 153 -14.77 24.65 -2.87
N PRO A 154 -15.57 24.46 -3.94
CA PRO A 154 -15.07 24.51 -5.31
C PRO A 154 -14.30 25.83 -5.53
N GLU A 155 -13.15 25.79 -6.22
CA GLU A 155 -12.29 26.98 -6.42
C GLU A 155 -13.07 28.16 -7.06
N ASP A 156 -14.10 27.87 -7.87
CA ASP A 156 -15.00 28.86 -8.47
C ASP A 156 -15.85 29.65 -7.46
N ARG A 157 -16.08 29.08 -6.25
CA ARG A 157 -16.84 29.69 -5.16
C ARG A 157 -15.96 30.35 -4.10
N VAL A 158 -14.65 30.09 -4.10
CA VAL A 158 -13.68 30.75 -3.21
C VAL A 158 -13.68 32.29 -3.38
N PRO A 159 -13.67 32.86 -4.61
CA PRO A 159 -13.76 34.31 -4.76
C PRO A 159 -15.14 34.86 -4.35
N GLN A 160 -16.21 34.07 -4.44
CA GLN A 160 -17.56 34.49 -4.03
C GLN A 160 -17.71 34.52 -2.50
N VAL A 161 -17.15 33.53 -1.79
CA VAL A 161 -17.15 33.50 -0.32
C VAL A 161 -16.22 34.58 0.26
N LEU A 162 -15.08 34.83 -0.37
CA LEU A 162 -14.18 35.92 0.02
C LEU A 162 -14.79 37.30 -0.29
N ALA A 163 -15.52 37.45 -1.39
CA ALA A 163 -16.28 38.67 -1.70
C ALA A 163 -17.43 38.88 -0.70
N GLN A 164 -18.19 37.83 -0.35
CA GLN A 164 -19.29 37.90 0.60
C GLN A 164 -18.82 38.20 2.04
N GLY A 165 -17.63 37.75 2.43
CA GLY A 165 -16.99 38.11 3.70
C GLY A 165 -16.43 39.54 3.72
N SER A 166 -16.11 40.13 2.57
CA SER A 166 -15.58 41.49 2.46
C SER A 166 -16.67 42.56 2.38
N GLU A 167 -17.92 42.21 2.03
CA GLU A 167 -19.05 43.15 1.94
C GLU A 167 -19.86 43.26 3.25
N GLY A 168 -19.59 42.43 4.26
CA GLY A 168 -20.29 42.41 5.56
C GLY A 168 -19.78 43.42 6.61
N GLY A 169 -18.94 44.39 6.22
CA GLY A 169 -18.40 45.41 7.11
C GLY A 169 -19.37 46.56 7.38
N SER A 170 -20.43 46.33 8.17
CA SER A 170 -21.20 47.42 8.79
C SER A 170 -21.30 47.21 10.31
N MET A 171 -20.40 47.88 11.02
CA MET A 171 -20.43 48.13 12.46
C MET A 171 -21.71 48.87 12.86
N THR A 172 -22.76 48.16 13.28
CA THR A 172 -23.79 48.64 14.22
C THR A 172 -24.72 47.46 14.52
N ASN A 173 -24.38 46.63 15.50
CA ASN A 173 -25.29 45.79 16.32
C ASN A 173 -24.51 44.90 17.32
N LEU A 174 -23.29 45.30 17.67
CA LEU A 174 -22.55 44.74 18.80
C LEU A 174 -23.04 45.43 20.07
N LEU A 175 -24.11 44.93 20.70
CA LEU A 175 -24.37 45.00 22.16
C LEU A 175 -25.79 44.48 22.46
N SER A 176 -26.05 43.19 22.25
CA SER A 176 -27.09 42.44 22.98
C SER A 176 -27.17 40.99 22.50
N ALA A 177 -26.49 40.08 23.21
CA ALA A 177 -26.91 38.71 23.55
C ALA A 177 -25.65 37.88 23.82
N ASP A 178 -25.33 37.80 25.10
CA ASP A 178 -24.30 36.95 25.70
C ASP A 178 -24.85 35.51 25.82
N LEU A 179 -23.93 34.55 25.72
CA LEU A 179 -24.00 33.11 26.06
C LEU A 179 -24.86 32.13 25.22
N GLU A 180 -24.16 31.06 24.83
CA GLU A 180 -24.66 29.76 24.34
C GLU A 180 -25.51 29.76 23.07
N GLU A 181 -24.87 29.68 21.91
CA GLU A 181 -25.53 28.98 20.81
C GLU A 181 -24.53 28.23 19.92
N ALA A 182 -24.80 26.93 19.86
CA ALA A 182 -24.23 25.89 19.03
C ALA A 182 -23.68 26.35 17.66
N VAL A 183 -22.58 25.72 17.26
CA VAL A 183 -22.23 25.51 15.86
C VAL A 183 -23.53 25.17 15.10
N PRO A 184 -24.00 26.01 14.16
CA PRO A 184 -25.24 25.74 13.46
C PRO A 184 -24.98 24.60 12.46
N LEU A 185 -25.30 23.37 12.87
CA LEU A 185 -25.54 22.25 11.98
C LEU A 185 -26.86 22.52 11.22
N SER A 186 -26.85 23.47 10.28
CA SER A 186 -27.77 23.57 9.13
C SER A 186 -27.64 24.96 8.47
N PRO A 187 -27.12 25.08 7.25
CA PRO A 187 -27.54 26.12 6.34
C PRO A 187 -28.80 25.61 5.63
N ARG A 188 -29.96 26.08 6.08
CA ARG A 188 -31.23 25.96 5.37
C ARG A 188 -31.10 26.72 4.05
N ALA A 189 -30.75 26.00 2.98
CA ALA A 189 -30.72 26.55 1.63
C ALA A 189 -32.16 26.76 1.16
N ASP A 190 -32.60 28.01 1.15
CA ASP A 190 -33.77 28.44 0.40
C ASP A 190 -33.48 28.24 -1.10
N THR A 191 -33.97 27.15 -1.68
CA THR A 191 -34.07 27.00 -3.15
C THR A 191 -35.54 27.11 -3.59
N PRO A 192 -35.84 27.94 -4.61
CA PRO A 192 -37.18 28.08 -5.14
C PRO A 192 -37.55 26.84 -5.98
N LYS A 193 -38.80 26.41 -5.81
CA LYS A 193 -39.48 25.32 -6.52
C LYS A 193 -39.27 25.38 -8.04
N THR A 194 -38.94 24.25 -8.68
CA THR A 194 -39.75 23.75 -9.81
C THR A 194 -39.54 22.26 -10.11
N THR A 195 -40.68 21.56 -10.24
CA THR A 195 -40.96 20.35 -11.05
C THR A 195 -40.53 18.94 -10.58
N ASN A 196 -41.52 18.27 -9.96
CA ASN A 196 -42.00 16.91 -10.23
C ASN A 196 -41.18 15.69 -9.76
N SER A 197 -41.14 15.50 -8.44
CA SER A 197 -41.37 14.19 -7.81
C SER A 197 -41.84 14.42 -6.36
N VAL A 198 -43.14 14.27 -6.11
CA VAL A 198 -43.72 14.38 -4.76
C VAL A 198 -43.21 13.20 -3.92
N PRO A 199 -42.48 13.42 -2.80
CA PRO A 199 -42.16 12.34 -1.86
C PRO A 199 -43.47 11.80 -1.30
N ARG A 200 -43.72 10.49 -1.43
CA ARG A 200 -45.08 9.95 -1.23
C ARG A 200 -45.47 9.79 0.24
N THR A 201 -44.58 10.04 1.20
CA THR A 201 -44.92 10.17 2.63
C THR A 201 -43.94 11.13 3.33
N LEU A 202 -44.43 11.93 4.28
CA LEU A 202 -43.60 12.77 5.16
C LEU A 202 -42.52 11.92 5.85
N ASP A 203 -42.86 10.69 6.20
CA ASP A 203 -41.95 9.71 6.79
C ASP A 203 -40.77 9.34 5.87
N GLU A 204 -40.98 9.29 4.55
CA GLU A 204 -39.90 9.01 3.58
C GLU A 204 -38.94 10.19 3.45
N ALA A 205 -39.46 11.42 3.49
CA ALA A 205 -38.63 12.63 3.50
C ALA A 205 -37.84 12.76 4.81
N ILE A 206 -38.44 12.43 5.96
CA ILE A 206 -37.77 12.41 7.25
C ILE A 206 -36.69 11.32 7.28
N ARG A 207 -36.98 10.10 6.80
CA ARG A 207 -35.99 9.02 6.70
C ARG A 207 -34.82 9.41 5.81
N ALA A 208 -35.09 9.98 4.63
CA ALA A 208 -34.04 10.44 3.73
C ALA A 208 -33.16 11.53 4.35
N ALA A 209 -33.74 12.46 5.13
CA ALA A 209 -32.98 13.46 5.86
C ALA A 209 -32.12 12.84 6.98
N VAL A 210 -32.66 11.88 7.74
CA VAL A 210 -31.90 11.15 8.77
C VAL A 210 -30.78 10.32 8.16
N ASP A 211 -31.02 9.65 7.04
CA ASP A 211 -30.01 8.89 6.31
C ASP A 211 -28.89 9.81 5.82
N GLN A 212 -29.24 11.00 5.30
CA GLN A 212 -28.28 12.02 4.89
C GLN A 212 -27.47 12.57 6.08
N ASP A 213 -28.11 12.84 7.22
CA ASP A 213 -27.44 13.32 8.42
C ASP A 213 -26.51 12.24 9.01
N LEU A 214 -26.94 10.98 8.99
CA LEU A 214 -26.12 9.84 9.42
C LEU A 214 -24.90 9.66 8.50
N GLU A 215 -25.09 9.79 7.19
CA GLU A 215 -23.99 9.76 6.21
C GLU A 215 -23.01 10.93 6.43
N GLN A 216 -23.51 12.13 6.75
CA GLN A 216 -22.65 13.26 7.11
C GLN A 216 -21.87 13.00 8.38
N LEU A 217 -22.52 12.50 9.44
CA LEU A 217 -21.86 12.16 10.70
C LEU A 217 -20.82 11.06 10.52
N MET A 218 -21.12 10.05 9.71
CA MET A 218 -20.18 8.98 9.36
C MET A 218 -18.97 9.55 8.61
N ASN A 219 -19.18 10.42 7.63
CA ASN A 219 -18.10 11.07 6.90
C ASN A 219 -17.24 11.98 7.80
N LEU A 220 -17.86 12.71 8.74
CA LEU A 220 -17.16 13.54 9.71
C LEU A 220 -16.32 12.68 10.67
N LYS A 221 -16.88 11.57 11.16
CA LYS A 221 -16.17 10.63 12.02
C LYS A 221 -15.00 9.97 11.28
N GLU A 222 -15.22 9.44 10.09
CA GLU A 222 -14.14 8.84 9.30
C GLU A 222 -13.02 9.86 9.02
N ARG A 223 -13.38 11.13 8.86
CA ARG A 223 -12.41 12.19 8.65
C ARG A 223 -11.61 12.43 9.92
N GLU A 224 -12.27 12.57 11.06
CA GLU A 224 -11.62 12.72 12.36
C GLU A 224 -10.66 11.56 12.65
N ASP A 225 -11.10 10.31 12.43
CA ASP A 225 -10.27 9.11 12.61
C ASP A 225 -9.01 9.16 11.73
N VAL A 226 -9.14 9.59 10.46
CA VAL A 226 -8.01 9.74 9.55
C VAL A 226 -7.08 10.90 9.96
N GLU A 227 -7.64 12.03 10.40
CA GLU A 227 -6.88 13.18 10.89
C GLU A 227 -6.11 12.84 12.17
N GLU A 228 -6.69 12.03 13.07
CA GLU A 228 -6.04 11.53 14.28
C GLU A 228 -4.82 10.65 13.93
N ILE A 229 -4.97 9.76 12.93
CA ILE A 229 -3.89 8.86 12.50
C ILE A 229 -2.68 9.63 11.94
N TYR A 230 -2.92 10.63 11.08
CA TYR A 230 -1.86 11.39 10.44
C TYR A 230 -1.38 12.61 11.26
N GLY A 231 -2.15 13.01 12.29
CA GLY A 231 -1.94 14.23 13.08
C GLY A 231 -2.20 15.53 12.31
N LEU A 232 -2.60 15.44 11.04
CA LEU A 232 -2.82 16.55 10.12
C LEU A 232 -3.91 16.16 9.11
N PRO A 233 -4.70 17.14 8.60
CA PRO A 233 -5.69 16.87 7.57
C PRO A 233 -5.01 16.44 6.27
N VAL A 234 -5.54 15.38 5.65
CA VAL A 234 -4.96 14.72 4.45
C VAL A 234 -4.72 15.71 3.32
N ILE A 235 -5.59 16.71 3.21
CA ILE A 235 -5.52 17.77 2.19
C ILE A 235 -4.27 18.66 2.31
N LYS A 236 -3.62 18.71 3.49
CA LYS A 236 -2.38 19.46 3.71
C LYS A 236 -1.14 18.64 3.38
N ILE A 237 -1.25 17.33 3.15
CA ILE A 237 -0.12 16.50 2.78
C ILE A 237 0.29 16.85 1.34
N PRO A 238 1.53 17.33 1.10
CA PRO A 238 1.96 17.67 -0.24
C PRO A 238 1.95 16.45 -1.15
N VAL A 239 1.46 16.63 -2.38
CA VAL A 239 1.35 15.56 -3.40
C VAL A 239 2.70 14.85 -3.63
N PHE A 240 3.82 15.57 -3.47
CA PHE A 240 5.17 15.02 -3.55
C PHE A 240 5.41 13.89 -2.53
N VAL A 241 4.92 14.03 -1.29
CA VAL A 241 5.08 13.01 -0.24
C VAL A 241 4.31 11.74 -0.62
N SER A 242 3.07 11.90 -1.10
CA SER A 242 2.29 10.76 -1.59
C SER A 242 2.96 10.08 -2.78
N CYS A 243 3.55 10.85 -3.70
CA CYS A 243 4.34 10.29 -4.79
C CYS A 243 5.54 9.49 -4.26
N LEU A 244 6.31 10.06 -3.33
CA LEU A 244 7.49 9.43 -2.74
C LEU A 244 7.13 8.14 -2.01
N GLN A 245 6.01 8.10 -1.27
CA GLN A 245 5.51 6.88 -0.62
C GLN A 245 5.15 5.78 -1.63
N ARG A 246 4.62 6.12 -2.81
CA ARG A 246 4.33 5.11 -3.85
C ARG A 246 5.60 4.61 -4.52
N LEU A 247 6.55 5.48 -4.81
CA LEU A 247 7.87 5.08 -5.33
C LEU A 247 8.60 4.18 -4.33
N ASP A 248 8.56 4.52 -3.05
CA ASP A 248 9.12 3.70 -1.97
C ASP A 248 8.49 2.31 -1.91
N SER A 249 7.15 2.20 -1.88
CA SER A 249 6.45 0.90 -1.89
C SER A 249 6.88 0.03 -3.07
N ILE A 250 7.05 0.61 -4.28
CA ILE A 250 7.55 -0.12 -5.45
C ILE A 250 8.98 -0.63 -5.21
N LEU A 251 9.89 0.25 -4.79
CA LEU A 251 11.31 -0.06 -4.60
C LEU A 251 11.52 -1.08 -3.48
N LEU A 252 10.91 -0.85 -2.32
CA LEU A 252 10.96 -1.73 -1.16
C LEU A 252 10.37 -3.10 -1.48
N SER A 253 9.19 -3.15 -2.12
CA SER A 253 8.56 -4.42 -2.52
C SER A 253 9.46 -5.20 -3.48
N THR A 254 10.03 -4.52 -4.46
CA THR A 254 10.92 -5.13 -5.45
C THR A 254 12.22 -5.63 -4.79
N GLY A 255 12.87 -4.79 -3.99
CA GLY A 255 14.12 -5.10 -3.30
C GLY A 255 14.00 -6.25 -2.31
N ILE A 256 12.94 -6.28 -1.49
CA ILE A 256 12.68 -7.40 -0.59
C ILE A 256 12.46 -8.69 -1.38
N THR A 257 11.69 -8.65 -2.47
CA THR A 257 11.42 -9.87 -3.27
C THR A 257 12.70 -10.40 -3.92
N LEU A 258 13.56 -9.52 -4.44
CA LEU A 258 14.88 -9.88 -4.98
C LEU A 258 15.81 -10.45 -3.91
N THR A 259 15.87 -9.82 -2.74
CA THR A 259 16.70 -10.27 -1.62
C THR A 259 16.25 -11.65 -1.12
N LEU A 260 14.94 -11.82 -0.93
CA LEU A 260 14.35 -13.05 -0.42
C LEU A 260 14.52 -14.22 -1.39
N SER A 261 14.34 -13.96 -2.69
CA SER A 261 14.51 -14.97 -3.73
C SER A 261 15.97 -15.39 -3.93
N ALA A 262 16.92 -14.47 -3.94
CA ALA A 262 18.35 -14.81 -3.94
C ALA A 262 18.71 -15.69 -2.73
N SER A 263 18.27 -15.29 -1.54
CA SER A 263 18.53 -16.02 -0.30
C SER A 263 17.89 -17.41 -0.29
N TYR A 264 16.68 -17.54 -0.85
CA TYR A 264 15.98 -18.82 -0.97
C TYR A 264 16.66 -19.77 -1.97
N LEU A 265 17.02 -19.26 -3.15
CA LEU A 265 17.68 -20.07 -4.19
C LEU A 265 19.07 -20.53 -3.76
N ASN A 266 19.79 -19.73 -2.98
CA ASN A 266 21.08 -20.14 -2.40
C ASN A 266 20.94 -21.07 -1.17
N SER A 267 19.71 -21.41 -0.75
CA SER A 267 19.43 -22.29 0.39
C SER A 267 19.14 -23.71 -0.05
N SER A 268 19.49 -24.70 0.79
CA SER A 268 19.18 -26.11 0.54
C SER A 268 17.68 -26.41 0.50
N LEU A 269 16.85 -25.54 1.10
CA LEU A 269 15.39 -25.64 1.06
C LEU A 269 14.80 -25.56 -0.36
N SER A 270 15.50 -24.92 -1.30
CA SER A 270 15.08 -24.86 -2.70
C SER A 270 15.28 -26.19 -3.44
N LEU A 271 16.12 -27.09 -2.90
CA LEU A 271 16.46 -28.40 -3.47
C LEU A 271 15.57 -29.49 -2.88
N LEU A 272 14.27 -29.43 -3.14
CA LEU A 272 13.33 -30.47 -2.69
C LEU A 272 13.51 -31.80 -3.43
N VAL A 273 14.26 -31.82 -4.55
CA VAL A 273 14.61 -33.01 -5.32
C VAL A 273 16.11 -33.01 -5.64
N PRO A 274 16.89 -34.01 -5.17
CA PRO A 274 18.30 -34.14 -5.53
C PRO A 274 18.41 -34.44 -7.04
N LYS A 275 18.88 -33.48 -7.83
CA LYS A 275 19.36 -33.76 -9.18
C LYS A 275 20.73 -34.42 -9.04
N SER A 276 20.88 -35.65 -9.54
CA SER A 276 22.07 -36.51 -9.41
C SER A 276 23.36 -35.94 -10.00
N ASN A 277 23.31 -34.79 -10.69
CA ASN A 277 24.41 -34.26 -11.51
C ASN A 277 24.94 -32.90 -11.03
N VAL A 278 24.56 -32.41 -9.84
CA VAL A 278 25.03 -31.13 -9.31
C VAL A 278 26.25 -31.38 -8.41
N THR A 279 27.42 -30.90 -8.81
CA THR A 279 28.71 -31.14 -8.14
C THR A 279 28.93 -30.25 -6.91
N HIS A 280 28.16 -29.16 -6.75
CA HIS A 280 28.22 -28.28 -5.57
C HIS A 280 26.81 -27.95 -5.06
N LEU A 281 26.23 -28.86 -4.27
CA LEU A 281 24.98 -28.56 -3.56
C LEU A 281 25.23 -27.48 -2.49
N PRO A 282 24.44 -26.38 -2.43
CA PRO A 282 24.39 -25.53 -1.25
C PRO A 282 23.93 -26.37 -0.06
N SER A 283 24.88 -26.78 0.79
CA SER A 283 24.59 -27.64 1.95
C SER A 283 23.93 -26.89 3.11
N THR A 284 23.84 -25.56 3.02
CA THR A 284 23.68 -24.69 4.17
C THR A 284 22.50 -23.72 3.98
N ASN A 285 21.59 -23.69 4.95
CA ASN A 285 20.44 -22.77 4.96
C ASN A 285 20.72 -21.40 5.59
N ARG A 286 21.99 -21.09 5.88
CA ARG A 286 22.42 -19.81 6.46
C ARG A 286 21.93 -18.57 5.69
N PRO A 287 21.98 -18.48 4.35
CA PRO A 287 21.57 -17.25 3.67
C PRO A 287 20.10 -16.94 3.92
N LEU A 288 19.21 -17.94 3.80
CA LEU A 288 17.79 -17.78 4.10
C LEU A 288 17.52 -17.51 5.59
N LEU A 289 18.22 -18.23 6.48
CA LEU A 289 18.05 -18.10 7.93
C LEU A 289 18.46 -16.72 8.46
N ILE A 290 19.37 -16.02 7.78
CA ILE A 290 19.77 -14.65 8.13
C ILE A 290 18.88 -13.62 7.43
N ALA A 291 18.64 -13.78 6.12
CA ALA A 291 17.90 -12.79 5.34
C ALA A 291 16.42 -12.70 5.72
N PHE A 292 15.76 -13.85 5.95
CA PHE A 292 14.33 -13.87 6.29
C PHE A 292 13.99 -13.09 7.58
N PRO A 293 14.62 -13.35 8.74
CA PRO A 293 14.33 -12.57 9.94
C PRO A 293 14.74 -11.11 9.79
N CYS A 294 15.81 -10.80 9.05
CA CYS A 294 16.19 -9.41 8.78
C CYS A 294 15.11 -8.65 8.00
N ILE A 295 14.54 -9.27 6.97
CA ILE A 295 13.42 -8.72 6.19
C ILE A 295 12.14 -8.59 7.03
N VAL A 296 11.84 -9.59 7.87
CA VAL A 296 10.68 -9.53 8.78
C VAL A 296 10.85 -8.39 9.78
N LEU A 297 12.03 -8.24 10.38
CA LEU A 297 12.34 -7.15 11.31
C LEU A 297 12.25 -5.79 10.62
N LEU A 298 12.75 -5.66 9.40
CA LEU A 298 12.64 -4.43 8.61
C LEU A 298 11.18 -4.05 8.36
N ASN A 299 10.36 -4.99 7.88
CA ASN A 299 8.94 -4.75 7.63
C ASN A 299 8.17 -4.46 8.93
N LEU A 300 8.51 -5.14 10.02
CA LEU A 300 7.92 -4.88 11.33
C LEU A 300 8.26 -3.47 11.81
N PHE A 301 9.52 -3.05 11.67
CA PHE A 301 9.96 -1.70 12.00
C PHE A 301 9.21 -0.64 11.19
N LEU A 302 9.07 -0.84 9.88
CA LEU A 302 8.31 0.07 9.02
C LEU A 302 6.83 0.12 9.41
N ASN A 303 6.18 -1.03 9.65
CA ASN A 303 4.78 -1.07 10.09
C ASN A 303 4.56 -0.38 11.44
N LEU A 304 5.53 -0.49 12.37
CA LEU A 304 5.47 0.22 13.65
C LEU A 304 5.61 1.74 13.46
N ILE A 305 6.48 2.21 12.56
CA ILE A 305 6.60 3.65 12.25
C ILE A 305 5.29 4.22 11.71
N TYR A 306 4.59 3.46 10.85
CA TYR A 306 3.31 3.87 10.28
C TYR A 306 2.11 3.62 11.21
N THR A 307 2.33 3.12 12.43
CA THR A 307 1.26 2.95 13.43
C THR A 307 0.85 4.33 13.98
N PRO A 308 -0.45 4.58 14.25
CA PRO A 308 -0.97 5.87 14.73
C PRO A 308 -0.33 6.36 16.05
N LEU A 309 0.35 5.49 16.79
CA LEU A 309 1.09 5.87 18.00
C LEU A 309 2.36 6.69 17.72
N ILE A 310 3.01 6.44 16.59
CA ILE A 310 4.36 6.94 16.29
C ILE A 310 4.30 7.99 15.17
N LEU A 311 3.45 7.78 14.17
CA LEU A 311 3.31 8.64 13.00
C LEU A 311 3.08 10.14 13.33
N PRO A 312 2.18 10.53 14.26
CA PRO A 312 1.94 11.95 14.56
C PRO A 312 3.12 12.60 15.30
N ARG A 313 4.00 11.84 15.94
CA ARG A 313 5.16 12.39 16.68
C ARG A 313 6.36 12.69 15.77
N ILE A 314 6.60 11.84 14.78
CA ILE A 314 7.76 11.95 13.86
C ILE A 314 7.42 12.83 12.64
N GLY A 315 6.14 12.86 12.26
CA GLY A 315 5.65 13.59 11.10
C GLY A 315 5.75 12.77 9.81
N VAL A 316 4.74 12.92 8.95
CA VAL A 316 4.55 12.14 7.71
C VAL A 316 5.71 12.32 6.72
N HIS A 317 6.34 13.49 6.70
CA HIS A 317 7.47 13.77 5.81
C HIS A 317 8.70 12.92 6.15
N THR A 318 9.10 12.96 7.42
CA THR A 318 10.30 12.28 7.91
C THR A 318 10.16 10.77 7.75
N THR A 319 8.98 10.21 8.06
CA THR A 319 8.71 8.78 7.91
C THR A 319 8.78 8.36 6.44
N ALA A 320 8.24 9.14 5.52
CA ALA A 320 8.32 8.87 4.10
C ALA A 320 9.77 8.85 3.58
N TYR A 321 10.61 9.80 3.99
CA TYR A 321 12.03 9.82 3.59
C TYR A 321 12.84 8.65 4.16
N ILE A 322 12.63 8.30 5.44
CA ILE A 322 13.29 7.16 6.06
C ILE A 322 12.91 5.86 5.33
N SER A 323 11.61 5.68 5.09
CA SER A 323 11.08 4.52 4.37
C SER A 323 11.69 4.43 2.98
N PHE A 324 11.70 5.52 2.22
CA PHE A 324 12.31 5.60 0.89
C PHE A 324 13.79 5.24 0.87
N LEU A 325 14.57 5.70 1.86
CA LEU A 325 15.99 5.37 1.96
C LEU A 325 16.19 3.87 2.21
N LEU A 326 15.36 3.27 3.07
CA LEU A 326 15.36 1.83 3.32
C LEU A 326 14.88 1.05 2.08
N GLY A 327 13.88 1.53 1.36
CA GLY A 327 13.42 0.97 0.09
C GLY A 327 14.52 0.96 -0.98
N LEU A 328 15.25 2.07 -1.12
CA LEU A 328 16.38 2.17 -2.04
C LEU A 328 17.53 1.23 -1.63
N GLY A 329 17.87 1.20 -0.33
CA GLY A 329 18.90 0.32 0.20
C GLY A 329 18.58 -1.16 -0.03
N THR A 330 17.34 -1.58 0.21
CA THR A 330 16.90 -2.96 -0.04
C THR A 330 16.84 -3.30 -1.52
N PHE A 331 16.48 -2.34 -2.39
CA PHE A 331 16.52 -2.53 -3.84
C PHE A 331 17.94 -2.80 -4.35
N PHE A 332 18.91 -1.98 -3.96
CA PHE A 332 20.31 -2.19 -4.34
C PHE A 332 20.93 -3.43 -3.68
N THR A 333 20.55 -3.75 -2.43
CA THR A 333 20.96 -5.00 -1.77
C THR A 333 20.44 -6.21 -2.57
N GLY A 334 19.19 -6.16 -3.01
CA GLY A 334 18.60 -7.17 -3.88
C GLY A 334 19.40 -7.33 -5.17
N LEU A 335 19.63 -6.24 -5.92
CA LEU A 335 20.43 -6.28 -7.15
C LEU A 335 21.85 -6.83 -6.92
N GLY A 336 22.52 -6.38 -5.86
CA GLY A 336 23.87 -6.83 -5.50
C GLY A 336 23.94 -8.33 -5.19
N LEU A 337 22.92 -8.89 -4.52
CA LEU A 337 22.84 -10.32 -4.24
C LEU A 337 22.70 -11.19 -5.50
N TRP A 338 22.15 -10.64 -6.57
CA TRP A 338 22.07 -11.28 -7.89
C TRP A 338 23.31 -10.99 -8.77
N GLY A 339 24.26 -10.19 -8.28
CA GLY A 339 25.44 -9.75 -9.03
C GLY A 339 25.12 -8.79 -10.17
N ALA A 340 23.97 -8.11 -10.11
CA ALA A 340 23.43 -7.27 -11.18
C ALA A 340 23.87 -5.79 -11.09
N LEU A 341 24.64 -5.44 -10.05
CA LEU A 341 25.09 -4.07 -9.74
C LEU A 341 26.41 -3.70 -10.42
#